data_AF-A0A2W0ESX0-F1
#
_entry.id   AF-A0A2W0ESX0-F1
#
_cell.length_a   1.000
_cell.length_b   1.000
_cell.length_c   1.000
_cell.angle_alpha   90.00
_cell.angle_beta   90.00
_cell.angle_gamma   90.00
#
_symmetry.space_group_name_H-M   'P 1'
#
loop_
_entity.id
_entity.type
_entity.pdbx_description
1 polymer ?
#
loop_
_entity_poly.entity_id
_entity_poly.type
_entity_poly.pdbx_seq_one_letter_code
_entity_poly.pdbx_strand_id
1 'polypeptide(L)'
;MQPVREDMMQKDLGIAGRCGFALLAVTVIALPVALFAKGIDVGVFCAVGIVWLLVSAALILGDSITEITLWKATIKRDVQAAKVARAEVEAVRDELRVAVKSLVDSTEIAFSMSLSIESPDEILERRARAVERLQEFAEPDPVKLREWREELKKLP
;
A
#
# COMPACT_ATOMS: atom_id res chain seq x y z
N MET A 1 1.45 21.18 -19.91
CA MET A 1 0.60 22.07 -19.08
C MET A 1 -0.82 21.96 -19.60
N GLN A 2 -1.65 21.13 -18.98
CA GLN A 2 -3.07 21.00 -19.28
C GLN A 2 -3.87 21.59 -18.11
N PRO A 3 -4.89 22.42 -18.35
CA PRO A 3 -5.72 22.93 -17.27
C PRO A 3 -6.66 21.82 -16.78
N VAL A 4 -6.48 21.42 -15.53
CA VAL A 4 -7.40 20.54 -14.80
C VAL A 4 -8.71 21.31 -14.66
N ARG A 5 -9.73 20.85 -15.39
CA ARG A 5 -11.10 21.33 -15.30
C ARG A 5 -11.61 21.01 -13.89
N GLU A 6 -11.78 22.04 -13.08
CA GLU A 6 -12.50 21.98 -11.81
C GLU A 6 -13.98 21.68 -12.11
N ASP A 7 -14.31 20.40 -12.28
CA ASP A 7 -15.69 19.95 -12.14
C ASP A 7 -16.04 20.07 -10.65
N MET A 8 -16.62 21.23 -10.30
CA MET A 8 -17.33 21.45 -9.05
C MET A 8 -18.40 20.37 -8.94
N MET A 9 -18.07 19.31 -8.21
CA MET A 9 -19.00 18.27 -7.78
C MET A 9 -19.99 18.92 -6.80
N GLN A 10 -21.03 19.56 -7.34
CA GLN A 10 -22.24 19.90 -6.60
C GLN A 10 -22.88 18.57 -6.19
N LYS A 11 -22.45 18.01 -5.06
CA LYS A 11 -23.14 16.90 -4.42
C LYS A 11 -24.50 17.43 -4.01
N ASP A 12 -25.54 17.07 -4.75
CA ASP A 12 -26.92 17.29 -4.34
C ASP A 12 -27.08 16.72 -2.94
N LEU A 13 -27.31 17.62 -1.97
CA LEU A 13 -27.65 17.24 -0.60
C LEU A 13 -28.93 16.41 -0.68
N GLY A 14 -28.81 15.12 -0.37
CA GLY A 14 -29.95 14.21 -0.26
C GLY A 14 -31.00 14.76 0.70
N ILE A 15 -32.21 14.20 0.64
CA ILE A 15 -33.37 14.65 1.43
C ILE A 15 -33.02 14.78 2.93
N ALA A 16 -32.22 13.84 3.45
CA ALA A 16 -31.74 13.87 4.83
C ALA A 16 -30.86 15.10 5.16
N GLY A 17 -29.95 15.48 4.26
CA GLY A 17 -29.10 16.66 4.43
C GLY A 17 -29.90 17.96 4.38
N ARG A 18 -30.89 18.06 3.48
CA ARG A 18 -31.82 19.20 3.41
C ARG A 18 -32.64 19.35 4.70
N CYS A 19 -33.15 18.24 5.24
CA CYS A 19 -33.85 18.22 6.53
C CYS A 19 -32.93 18.58 7.70
N GLY A 20 -31.68 18.09 7.69
CA GLY A 20 -30.66 18.44 8.69
C GLY A 20 -30.34 19.93 8.72
N PHE A 21 -30.19 20.57 7.56
CA PHE A 21 -30.00 22.02 7.47
C PHE A 21 -31.23 22.82 7.91
N ALA A 22 -32.45 22.35 7.58
CA ALA A 22 -33.68 22.98 8.06
C ALA A 22 -33.79 22.92 9.59
N LEU A 23 -33.49 21.76 10.19
CA LEU A 23 -33.46 21.58 11.64
C LEU A 23 -32.39 22.44 12.32
N LEU A 24 -31.22 22.56 11.70
CA LEU A 24 -30.14 23.43 12.17
C LEU A 24 -30.55 24.91 12.13
N ALA A 25 -31.22 25.35 11.07
CA ALA A 25 -31.74 26.71 10.97
C ALA A 25 -32.79 27.01 12.07
N VAL A 26 -33.70 26.06 12.33
CA VAL A 26 -34.71 26.18 13.39
C VAL A 26 -34.04 26.25 14.77
N THR A 27 -33.02 25.43 15.03
CA THR A 27 -32.30 25.46 16.32
C THR A 27 -31.48 26.73 16.52
N VAL A 28 -30.86 27.25 15.48
CA VAL A 28 -30.00 28.45 15.60
C VAL A 28 -30.83 29.73 15.66
N ILE A 29 -32.05 29.76 15.10
CA ILE A 29 -32.87 30.97 15.02
C ILE A 29 -34.03 30.92 16.02
N ALA A 30 -34.85 29.87 16.01
CA ALA A 30 -36.09 29.84 16.79
C ALA A 30 -35.84 29.66 18.30
N LEU A 31 -34.84 28.85 18.67
CA LEU A 31 -34.51 28.57 20.07
C LEU A 31 -33.96 29.80 20.81
N PRO A 32 -33.03 30.59 20.23
CA PRO A 32 -32.60 31.86 20.83
C PRO A 32 -33.72 32.88 20.92
N VAL A 33 -34.56 33.00 19.88
CA VAL A 33 -35.72 33.90 19.91
C VAL A 33 -36.69 33.52 21.04
N ALA A 34 -36.95 32.23 21.24
CA ALA A 34 -37.79 31.74 22.34
C ALA A 34 -37.18 32.04 23.72
N LEU A 35 -35.86 31.95 23.86
CA LEU A 35 -35.15 32.32 25.09
C LEU A 35 -35.24 33.83 25.37
N PHE A 36 -35.00 34.67 24.36
CA PHE A 36 -35.08 36.13 24.51
C PHE A 36 -36.52 36.63 24.74
N ALA A 37 -37.53 35.91 24.21
CA ALA A 37 -38.94 36.16 24.48
C ALA A 37 -39.40 35.65 25.87
N LYS A 38 -38.50 35.10 26.69
CA LYS A 38 -38.79 34.44 27.99
C LYS A 38 -39.81 33.29 27.89
N GLY A 39 -39.95 32.67 26.72
CA GLY A 39 -40.83 31.52 26.53
C GLY A 39 -40.27 30.22 27.11
N ILE A 40 -38.96 30.16 27.35
CA ILE A 40 -38.25 29.00 27.91
C ILE A 40 -37.15 29.45 28.88
N ASP A 41 -36.83 28.58 29.84
CA ASP A 41 -35.70 28.77 30.76
C ASP A 41 -34.38 28.39 30.08
N VAL A 42 -33.26 28.95 30.57
CA VAL A 42 -31.89 28.67 30.10
C VAL A 42 -31.58 27.17 30.18
N GLY A 43 -32.06 26.48 31.22
CA GLY A 43 -31.86 25.03 31.35
C GLY A 43 -32.50 24.24 30.20
N VAL A 44 -33.71 24.63 29.80
CA VAL A 44 -34.46 24.00 28.69
C VAL A 44 -33.83 24.32 27.35
N PHE A 45 -33.36 25.56 27.16
CA PHE A 45 -32.63 25.97 25.97
C PHE A 45 -31.36 25.13 25.74
N CYS A 46 -30.54 24.93 26.77
CA CYS A 46 -29.32 24.14 26.65
C CYS A 46 -29.62 22.67 26.35
N ALA A 47 -30.57 22.05 27.07
CA ALA A 47 -30.90 20.64 26.87
C ALA A 47 -31.45 20.37 25.46
N VAL A 48 -32.43 21.16 25.04
CA VAL A 48 -33.06 21.00 23.72
C VAL A 48 -32.09 21.39 22.60
N GLY A 49 -31.34 22.48 22.77
CA GLY A 49 -30.35 22.94 21.79
C GLY A 49 -29.26 21.91 21.51
N ILE A 50 -28.70 21.27 22.55
CA ILE A 50 -27.65 20.25 22.39
C ILE A 50 -28.18 19.03 21.64
N VAL A 51 -29.36 18.53 22.01
CA VAL A 51 -29.96 17.35 21.37
C VAL A 51 -30.22 17.61 19.89
N TRP A 52 -30.83 18.74 19.54
CA TRP A 52 -31.15 19.05 18.16
C TRP A 52 -29.92 19.42 17.31
N LEU A 53 -28.88 20.00 17.91
CA LEU A 53 -27.59 20.19 17.24
C LEU A 53 -26.93 18.85 16.91
N LEU A 54 -26.95 17.88 17.82
CA LEU A 54 -26.44 16.54 17.58
C LEU A 54 -27.21 15.81 16.47
N VAL A 55 -28.55 15.89 16.48
CA VAL A 55 -29.40 15.30 15.44
C VAL A 55 -29.13 15.95 14.08
N SER A 56 -29.00 17.28 14.03
CA SER A 56 -28.73 18.00 12.79
C SER A 56 -27.34 17.67 12.25
N ALA A 57 -26.32 17.59 13.12
CA ALA A 57 -24.96 17.19 12.74
C ALA A 57 -24.93 15.76 12.21
N ALA A 58 -25.62 14.82 12.84
CA ALA A 58 -25.72 13.44 12.38
C ALA A 58 -26.39 13.32 11.00
N LEU A 59 -27.46 14.08 10.74
CA LEU A 59 -28.16 14.08 9.45
C LEU A 59 -27.36 14.75 8.32
N ILE A 60 -26.51 15.71 8.64
CA ILE A 60 -25.67 16.41 7.65
C ILE A 60 -24.39 15.60 7.35
N LEU A 61 -23.80 14.97 8.36
CA LEU A 61 -22.46 14.36 8.27
C LEU A 61 -22.46 12.82 8.22
N GLY A 62 -23.58 12.17 8.52
CA GLY A 62 -23.68 10.72 8.74
C GLY A 62 -23.26 9.85 7.56
N ASP A 63 -23.64 10.20 6.33
CA ASP A 63 -23.25 9.41 5.16
C ASP A 63 -21.85 9.76 4.66
N SER A 64 -21.42 11.02 4.83
CA SER A 64 -20.22 11.54 4.15
C SER A 64 -18.93 11.34 4.94
N ILE A 65 -18.94 11.43 6.27
CA ILE A 65 -17.71 11.24 7.07
C ILE A 65 -17.39 9.77 7.26
N THR A 66 -18.40 8.94 7.50
CA THR A 66 -18.22 7.53 7.86
C THR A 66 -17.66 6.73 6.70
N GLU A 67 -18.20 6.91 5.49
CA GLU A 67 -17.69 6.25 4.29
C GLU A 67 -16.28 6.73 3.91
N ILE A 68 -16.03 8.04 3.84
CA ILE A 68 -14.71 8.57 3.43
C ILE A 68 -13.61 8.13 4.41
N THR A 69 -13.92 8.06 5.70
CA THR A 69 -12.96 7.63 6.72
C THR A 69 -12.68 6.13 6.65
N LEU A 70 -13.72 5.31 6.41
CA LEU A 70 -13.58 3.88 6.15
C LEU A 70 -12.72 3.61 4.91
N TRP A 71 -12.99 4.28 3.79
CA TRP A 71 -12.22 4.13 2.56
C TRP A 71 -10.76 4.55 2.74
N LYS A 72 -10.48 5.67 3.41
CA LYS A 72 -9.10 6.10 3.71
C LYS A 72 -8.36 5.10 4.61
N ALA A 73 -9.03 4.53 5.60
CA ALA A 73 -8.44 3.53 6.48
C ALA A 73 -8.13 2.22 5.73
N THR A 74 -9.06 1.73 4.92
CA THR A 74 -8.89 0.52 4.12
C THR A 74 -7.78 0.67 3.08
N ILE A 75 -7.75 1.77 2.32
CA ILE A 75 -6.69 2.04 1.33
C ILE A 75 -5.31 2.08 1.99
N LYS A 76 -5.18 2.73 3.16
CA LYS A 76 -3.91 2.79 3.89
C LYS A 76 -3.46 1.40 4.32
N ARG A 77 -4.39 0.56 4.79
CA ARG A 77 -4.09 -0.82 5.19
C ARG A 77 -3.64 -1.66 4.00
N ASP A 78 -4.33 -1.57 2.87
CA ASP A 78 -4.03 -2.38 1.69
C ASP A 78 -2.71 -1.97 1.03
N VAL A 79 -2.41 -0.67 0.98
CA VAL A 79 -1.11 -0.16 0.50
C VAL A 79 0.02 -0.63 1.41
N GLN A 80 -0.20 -0.68 2.73
CA GLN A 80 0.83 -1.13 3.67
C GLN A 80 1.05 -2.64 3.57
N ALA A 81 -0.01 -3.44 3.42
CA ALA A 81 0.08 -4.86 3.17
C ALA A 81 0.83 -5.16 1.85
N ALA A 82 0.53 -4.43 0.77
CA ALA A 82 1.23 -4.58 -0.50
C ALA A 82 2.72 -4.22 -0.41
N LYS A 83 3.07 -3.19 0.37
CA LYS A 83 4.47 -2.81 0.62
C LYS A 83 5.22 -3.87 1.41
N VAL A 84 4.61 -4.43 2.44
CA VAL A 84 5.20 -5.50 3.26
C VAL A 84 5.41 -6.76 2.42
N ALA A 85 4.39 -7.20 1.67
CA ALA A 85 4.51 -8.35 0.78
C ALA A 85 5.61 -8.15 -0.27
N ARG A 86 5.74 -6.95 -0.84
CA ARG A 86 6.83 -6.64 -1.78
C ARG A 86 8.21 -6.71 -1.11
N ALA A 87 8.34 -6.17 0.10
CA ALA A 87 9.60 -6.21 0.84
C ALA A 87 10.00 -7.65 1.21
N GLU A 88 9.04 -8.47 1.62
CA GLU A 88 9.26 -9.90 1.91
C GLU A 88 9.69 -10.66 0.64
N VAL A 89 9.04 -10.42 -0.50
CA VAL A 89 9.43 -11.04 -1.78
C VAL A 89 10.82 -10.58 -2.23
N GLU A 90 11.17 -9.31 -2.05
CA GLU A 90 12.51 -8.79 -2.35
C GLU A 90 13.57 -9.44 -1.44
N ALA A 91 13.29 -9.59 -0.14
CA ALA A 91 14.18 -10.27 0.80
C ALA A 91 14.39 -11.74 0.45
N VAL A 92 13.31 -12.48 0.17
CA VAL A 92 13.38 -13.90 -0.25
C VAL A 92 14.16 -14.05 -1.55
N ARG A 93 13.96 -13.15 -2.51
CA ARG A 93 14.71 -13.15 -3.77
C ARG A 93 16.21 -12.95 -3.52
N ASP A 94 16.56 -12.02 -2.65
CA ASP A 94 17.97 -11.70 -2.38
C ASP A 94 18.66 -12.84 -1.59
N GLU A 95 17.95 -13.51 -0.67
CA GLU A 95 18.41 -14.76 -0.07
C GLU A 95 18.60 -15.87 -1.11
N LEU A 96 17.67 -16.01 -2.06
CA LEU A 96 17.79 -16.97 -3.16
C LEU A 96 19.03 -16.72 -4.00
N ARG A 97 19.38 -15.45 -4.27
CA ARG A 97 20.59 -15.09 -5.02
C ARG A 97 21.86 -15.52 -4.30
N VAL A 98 21.92 -15.32 -2.98
CA VAL A 98 23.06 -15.76 -2.17
C VAL A 98 23.17 -17.29 -2.17
N ALA A 99 22.06 -17.99 -2.02
CA ALA A 99 22.04 -19.46 -2.06
C ALA A 99 22.46 -20.00 -3.43
N VAL A 100 21.98 -19.40 -4.53
CA VAL A 100 22.37 -19.78 -5.89
C VAL A 100 23.84 -19.50 -6.14
N LYS A 101 24.38 -18.38 -5.64
CA LYS A 101 25.81 -18.05 -5.73
C LYS A 101 26.66 -19.15 -5.08
N SER A 102 26.32 -19.52 -3.85
CA SER A 102 26.99 -20.62 -3.11
C SER A 102 26.85 -21.97 -3.82
N LEU A 103 25.70 -22.26 -4.42
CA LEU A 103 25.46 -23.49 -5.18
C LEU A 103 26.33 -23.56 -6.43
N VAL A 104 26.45 -22.45 -7.18
CA VAL A 104 27.31 -22.37 -8.36
C VAL A 104 28.77 -22.56 -7.96
N ASP A 105 29.26 -21.86 -6.93
CA ASP A 105 30.63 -22.00 -6.43
C ASP A 105 30.91 -23.46 -6.03
N SER A 106 29.99 -24.08 -5.28
CA SER A 106 30.10 -25.48 -4.84
C SER A 106 30.11 -26.47 -6.03
N THR A 107 29.31 -26.20 -7.06
CA THR A 107 29.22 -27.04 -8.25
C THR A 107 30.46 -26.90 -9.13
N GLU A 108 31.08 -25.71 -9.18
CA GLU A 108 32.36 -25.51 -9.87
C GLU A 108 33.51 -26.20 -9.14
N ILE A 109 33.60 -26.06 -7.80
CA ILE A 109 34.59 -26.79 -6.99
C ILE A 109 34.43 -28.31 -7.11
N ALA A 110 33.20 -28.81 -7.04
CA ALA A 110 32.95 -30.25 -7.19
C ALA A 110 33.34 -30.74 -8.59
N PHE A 111 33.10 -29.93 -9.62
CA PHE A 111 33.43 -30.27 -10.99
C PHE A 111 34.93 -30.24 -11.25
N SER A 112 35.63 -29.24 -10.73
CA SER A 112 37.09 -29.14 -10.83
C SER A 112 37.78 -30.29 -10.08
N MET A 113 37.27 -30.71 -8.92
CA MET A 113 37.71 -31.93 -8.25
C MET A 113 37.39 -33.21 -9.06
N SER A 114 36.34 -33.18 -9.87
CA SER A 114 35.93 -34.31 -10.73
C SER A 114 36.59 -34.32 -12.11
N LEU A 115 37.57 -33.44 -12.38
CA LEU A 115 38.37 -33.35 -13.64
C LEU A 115 39.00 -34.68 -14.13
N SER A 116 38.80 -35.78 -13.40
CA SER A 116 39.25 -37.12 -13.76
C SER A 116 38.24 -37.94 -14.59
N ILE A 117 37.02 -37.46 -14.85
CA ILE A 117 35.99 -38.22 -15.59
C ILE A 117 35.68 -37.52 -16.91
N GLU A 118 36.12 -38.13 -18.02
CA GLU A 118 35.84 -37.70 -19.39
C GLU A 118 34.32 -37.67 -19.61
N SER A 119 33.74 -36.47 -19.55
CA SER A 119 32.30 -36.24 -19.70
C SER A 119 32.01 -35.91 -21.16
N PRO A 120 30.96 -36.49 -21.78
CA PRO A 120 30.56 -36.15 -23.13
C PRO A 120 30.31 -34.64 -23.32
N ASP A 121 30.69 -34.09 -24.47
CA ASP A 121 30.58 -32.66 -24.79
C ASP A 121 29.15 -32.10 -24.61
N GLU A 122 28.13 -32.90 -24.91
CA GLU A 122 26.72 -32.51 -24.76
C GLU A 122 26.35 -32.24 -23.29
N ILE A 123 26.94 -32.96 -22.35
CA ILE A 123 26.74 -32.77 -20.90
C ILE A 123 27.45 -31.49 -20.43
N LEU A 124 28.64 -31.23 -20.96
CA LEU A 124 29.43 -30.04 -20.67
C LEU A 124 28.72 -28.77 -21.16
N GLU A 125 28.18 -28.78 -22.37
CA GLU A 125 27.40 -27.65 -22.90
C GLU A 125 26.10 -27.42 -22.12
N ARG A 126 25.42 -28.49 -21.72
CA ARG A 126 24.17 -28.38 -20.94
C ARG A 126 24.44 -27.81 -19.55
N ARG A 127 25.54 -28.22 -18.91
CA ARG A 127 26.02 -27.66 -17.64
C ARG A 127 26.36 -26.19 -17.80
N ALA A 128 27.19 -25.83 -18.79
CA ALA A 128 27.60 -24.45 -19.02
C ALA A 128 26.39 -23.52 -19.20
N ARG A 129 25.39 -23.92 -19.99
CA ARG A 129 24.13 -23.17 -20.17
C ARG A 129 23.27 -23.09 -18.91
N ALA A 130 23.35 -24.06 -18.01
CA ALA A 130 22.62 -24.03 -16.74
C ALA A 130 23.32 -23.10 -15.74
N VAL A 131 24.64 -23.20 -15.63
CA VAL A 131 25.47 -22.37 -14.77
C VAL A 131 25.39 -20.89 -15.19
N GLU A 132 25.46 -20.60 -16.49
CA GLU A 132 25.35 -19.23 -17.00
C GLU A 132 24.02 -18.55 -16.60
N ARG A 133 22.90 -19.26 -16.75
CA ARG A 133 21.57 -18.76 -16.35
C ARG A 133 21.48 -18.53 -14.84
N LEU A 134 22.07 -19.42 -14.04
CA LEU A 134 22.08 -19.28 -12.59
C LEU A 134 22.97 -18.11 -12.13
N GLN A 135 24.10 -17.89 -12.81
CA GLN A 135 25.00 -16.78 -12.53
C GLN A 135 24.35 -15.42 -12.85
N GLU A 136 23.67 -15.29 -13.99
CA GLU A 136 22.94 -14.07 -14.37
C GLU A 136 21.79 -13.75 -13.41
N PHE A 137 21.13 -14.78 -12.87
CA PHE A 137 20.09 -14.60 -11.87
C PHE A 137 20.65 -14.18 -10.50
N ALA A 138 21.77 -14.81 -10.09
CA ALA A 138 22.43 -14.58 -8.81
C ALA A 138 23.10 -13.21 -8.72
N GLU A 139 23.78 -12.77 -9.80
CA GLU A 139 24.47 -11.49 -9.86
C GLU A 139 23.94 -10.65 -11.04
N PRO A 140 22.99 -9.74 -10.78
CA PRO A 140 22.40 -8.90 -11.83
C PRO A 140 23.32 -7.77 -12.31
N ASP A 141 24.40 -7.45 -11.57
CA ASP A 141 25.37 -6.44 -11.98
C ASP A 141 26.39 -7.03 -12.99
N PRO A 142 26.45 -6.52 -14.24
CA PRO A 142 27.32 -7.08 -15.27
C PRO A 142 28.82 -6.87 -15.01
N VAL A 143 29.21 -5.96 -14.10
CA VAL A 143 30.62 -5.78 -13.71
C VAL A 143 31.02 -6.87 -12.71
N LYS A 144 30.23 -7.02 -11.63
CA LYS A 144 30.47 -8.05 -10.61
C LYS A 144 30.33 -9.47 -11.14
N LEU A 145 29.39 -9.68 -12.06
CA LEU A 145 29.21 -10.97 -12.74
C LEU A 145 30.47 -11.36 -13.51
N ARG A 146 31.12 -10.40 -14.19
CA ARG A 146 32.38 -10.64 -14.90
C ARG A 146 33.51 -10.96 -13.93
N GLU A 147 33.65 -10.20 -12.85
CA GLU A 147 34.65 -10.45 -11.82
C GLU A 147 34.48 -11.84 -11.20
N TRP A 148 33.25 -12.21 -10.84
CA TRP A 148 32.93 -13.52 -10.28
C TRP A 148 33.19 -14.67 -11.27
N ARG A 149 32.87 -14.50 -12.56
CA ARG A 149 33.23 -15.49 -13.60
C ARG A 149 34.75 -15.68 -13.71
N GLU A 150 35.52 -14.60 -13.59
CA GLU A 150 36.99 -14.67 -13.60
C GLU A 150 37.56 -15.30 -12.30
N GLU A 151 36.87 -15.15 -11.17
CA GLU A 151 37.21 -15.87 -9.92
C GLU A 151 36.94 -17.37 -10.05
N LEU A 152 35.79 -17.76 -10.60
CA LEU A 152 35.42 -19.16 -10.82
C LEU A 152 36.41 -19.90 -11.71
N LYS A 153 36.94 -19.24 -12.76
CA LYS A 153 37.98 -19.81 -13.64
C LYS A 153 39.32 -20.07 -12.93
N LYS A 154 39.56 -19.42 -11.80
CA LYS A 154 40.79 -19.57 -11.00
C LYS A 154 40.64 -20.64 -9.92
N LEU A 155 39.44 -21.18 -9.72
CA LEU A 155 39.23 -22.29 -8.78
C LEU A 155 39.95 -23.54 -9.30
N PRO A 156 40.67 -24.26 -8.41
CA PRO A 156 41.51 -25.41 -8.77
C PRO A 156 40.68 -26.62 -9.19
#